data_AF-A0A840J7F8-F1
#
_entry.id   AF-A0A840J7F8-F1
#
_cell.length_a   1.000
_cell.length_b   1.000
_cell.length_c   1.000
_cell.angle_alpha   90.00
_cell.angle_beta   90.00
_cell.angle_gamma   90.00
#
_symmetry.space_group_name_H-M   'P 1'
#
loop_
_entity.id
_entity.type
_entity.pdbx_description
1 polymer ?
#
loop_
_entity_poly.entity_id
_entity_poly.type
_entity_poly.pdbx_seq_one_letter_code
_entity_poly.pdbx_strand_id
1 'polypeptide(L)'
;MRTPVRRVAVARHPRALRHARHRLVTGPGGGVDGLRANGPDGPQTLWANRAVVLASGGFTNDSEMARNYLRLPWGSPGNTGDGIRIGQKVCDDLAHPDNYMTMPGIRIPPCETGEYAQPQDSRFIYVGADGRRFCDDSVESRHGKTAQRGSFDFFPGFPMWTIFDEDGRAAGPLV
;
A
#
# COMPACT_ATOMS: atom_id res chain seq x y z
N MET A 1 14.26 4.61 21.82
CA MET A 1 13.39 3.50 22.26
C MET A 1 12.00 3.67 21.65
N ARG A 2 11.64 2.87 20.64
CA ARG A 2 10.27 2.80 20.11
C ARG A 2 9.70 1.45 20.50
N THR A 3 8.70 1.43 21.37
CA THR A 3 7.94 0.22 21.69
C THR A 3 7.26 -0.26 20.39
N PRO A 4 7.52 -1.47 19.89
CA PRO A 4 6.83 -1.96 18.70
C PRO A 4 5.33 -2.04 18.97
N VAL A 5 4.52 -1.60 18.00
CA VAL A 5 3.04 -1.51 18.04
C VAL A 5 2.36 -2.86 18.38
N ARG A 6 3.09 -3.97 18.38
CA ARG A 6 2.62 -5.29 18.85
C ARG A 6 2.07 -5.31 20.29
N ARG A 7 2.32 -4.28 21.11
CA ARG A 7 1.78 -4.16 22.49
C ARG A 7 0.50 -3.34 22.63
N VAL A 8 -0.07 -2.79 21.56
CA VAL A 8 -1.36 -2.08 21.62
C VAL A 8 -2.43 -2.84 20.84
N ALA A 9 -2.82 -4.00 21.40
CA ALA A 9 -4.10 -4.61 21.11
C ALA A 9 -4.78 -4.88 22.47
N VAL A 10 -5.38 -3.84 23.05
CA VAL A 10 -6.23 -4.01 24.24
C VAL A 10 -7.62 -4.43 23.76
N ALA A 11 -7.72 -5.66 23.26
CA ALA A 11 -8.97 -6.41 23.29
C ALA A 11 -8.96 -7.24 24.57
N ARG A 12 -10.11 -7.36 25.26
CA ARG A 12 -10.19 -8.21 26.46
C ARG A 12 -9.88 -9.69 26.16
N HIS A 13 -9.93 -10.12 24.89
CA HIS A 13 -9.55 -11.46 24.42
C HIS A 13 -8.99 -11.43 22.97
N PRO A 14 -7.70 -11.11 22.76
CA PRO A 14 -7.12 -11.15 21.43
C PRO A 14 -6.89 -12.61 21.00
N ARG A 15 -7.55 -13.05 19.92
CA ARG A 15 -7.21 -14.30 19.21
C ARG A 15 -6.60 -13.93 17.87
N ALA A 16 -5.29 -14.16 17.72
CA ALA A 16 -4.64 -14.10 16.41
C ALA A 16 -4.80 -15.46 15.74
N LEU A 17 -5.47 -15.51 14.58
CA LEU A 17 -5.68 -16.73 13.83
C LEU A 17 -5.02 -16.61 12.45
N ARG A 18 -4.35 -17.68 12.00
CA ARG A 18 -3.77 -17.77 10.66
C ARG A 18 -4.76 -18.49 9.76
N HIS A 19 -5.43 -17.73 8.90
CA HIS A 19 -6.47 -18.26 8.02
C HIS A 19 -6.18 -17.86 6.57
N ALA A 20 -6.30 -18.82 5.66
CA ALA A 20 -5.91 -18.63 4.26
C ALA A 20 -7.06 -18.12 3.37
N ARG A 21 -8.32 -18.32 3.79
CA ARG A 21 -9.50 -17.92 3.02
C ARG A 21 -10.60 -17.46 3.95
N HIS A 22 -11.30 -16.39 3.55
CA HIS A 22 -12.30 -15.73 4.36
C HIS A 22 -13.54 -15.37 3.52
N ARG A 23 -14.71 -15.40 4.15
CA ARG A 23 -15.97 -14.91 3.59
C ARG A 23 -16.83 -14.34 4.69
N LEU A 24 -17.48 -13.19 4.45
CA LEU A 24 -18.50 -12.68 5.35
C LEU A 24 -19.70 -13.64 5.40
N VAL A 25 -20.27 -13.80 6.58
CA VAL A 25 -21.55 -14.46 6.79
C VAL A 25 -22.60 -13.37 6.91
N THR A 26 -23.64 -13.43 6.08
CA THR A 26 -24.74 -12.46 6.08
C THR A 26 -26.03 -13.11 6.55
N GLY A 27 -26.78 -12.38 7.37
CA GLY A 27 -28.08 -12.79 7.89
C GLY A 27 -29.23 -12.47 6.94
N PRO A 28 -30.46 -12.93 7.27
CA PRO A 28 -31.66 -12.69 6.45
C PRO A 28 -31.97 -11.21 6.19
N GLY A 29 -31.56 -10.32 7.09
CA GLY A 29 -31.73 -8.87 6.96
C GLY A 29 -30.60 -8.16 6.20
N GLY A 30 -29.67 -8.89 5.60
CA GLY A 30 -28.51 -8.33 4.88
C GLY A 30 -27.36 -7.85 5.76
N GLY A 31 -27.51 -7.91 7.09
CA GLY A 31 -26.45 -7.62 8.05
C GLY A 31 -25.31 -8.65 8.00
N VAL A 32 -24.11 -8.21 8.38
CA VAL A 32 -22.94 -9.09 8.52
C VAL A 32 -22.90 -9.68 9.92
N ASP A 33 -23.21 -10.96 10.03
CA ASP A 33 -23.31 -11.69 11.31
C ASP A 33 -21.96 -12.30 11.73
N GLY A 34 -20.99 -12.37 10.83
CA GLY A 34 -19.68 -12.95 11.14
C GLY A 34 -18.78 -13.19 9.94
N LEU A 35 -17.78 -14.05 10.16
CA LEU A 35 -16.76 -14.41 9.20
C LEU A 35 -16.56 -15.92 9.19
N ARG A 36 -16.63 -16.55 8.02
CA ARG A 36 -16.16 -17.91 7.82
C ARG A 36 -14.70 -17.87 7.37
N ALA A 37 -13.85 -18.62 8.05
CA ALA A 37 -12.42 -18.68 7.80
C ALA A 37 -11.94 -20.13 7.69
N ASN A 38 -10.97 -20.39 6.80
CA ASN A 38 -10.31 -21.69 6.74
C ASN A 38 -9.00 -21.61 7.53
N GLY A 39 -8.98 -22.26 8.70
CA GLY A 39 -7.80 -22.39 9.56
C GLY A 39 -7.08 -23.73 9.38
N PRO A 40 -5.97 -23.91 10.11
CA PRO A 40 -5.22 -25.17 10.12
C PRO A 40 -6.10 -26.36 10.56
N ASP A 41 -7.05 -26.13 11.46
CA ASP A 41 -7.98 -27.16 11.97
C ASP A 41 -9.25 -27.30 11.11
N GLY A 42 -9.25 -26.69 9.92
CA GLY A 42 -10.38 -26.71 8.98
C GLY A 42 -11.25 -25.45 9.01
N PRO A 43 -12.43 -25.50 8.37
CA PRO A 43 -13.35 -24.37 8.28
C PRO A 43 -13.94 -24.03 9.66
N GLN A 44 -13.89 -22.75 10.02
CA GLN A 44 -14.44 -22.21 11.26
C GLN A 44 -15.35 -21.01 10.94
N THR A 45 -16.44 -20.87 11.70
CA THR A 45 -17.29 -19.68 11.65
C THR A 45 -17.09 -18.88 12.93
N LEU A 46 -16.69 -17.62 12.77
CA LEU A 46 -16.52 -16.65 13.82
C LEU A 46 -17.72 -15.70 13.79
N TRP A 47 -18.63 -15.86 14.76
CA TRP A 47 -19.78 -14.98 14.90
C TRP A 47 -19.39 -13.65 15.54
N ALA A 48 -19.93 -12.56 15.00
CA ALA A 48 -19.69 -11.22 15.47
C ALA A 48 -20.96 -10.64 16.10
N ASN A 49 -20.92 -10.32 17.40
CA ASN A 49 -22.07 -9.75 18.10
C ASN A 49 -22.41 -8.31 17.66
N ARG A 50 -21.50 -7.63 16.95
CA ARG A 50 -21.66 -6.22 16.56
C ARG A 50 -21.25 -5.94 15.13
N ALA A 51 -20.00 -6.26 14.78
CA ALA A 51 -19.44 -5.92 13.48
C ALA A 51 -18.22 -6.79 13.15
N VAL A 52 -17.93 -6.87 11.85
CA VAL A 52 -16.65 -7.33 11.30
C VAL A 52 -15.90 -6.11 10.77
N VAL A 53 -14.66 -5.92 11.21
CA VAL A 53 -13.80 -4.82 10.75
C VAL A 53 -12.75 -5.36 9.79
N LEU A 54 -12.77 -4.88 8.54
CA LEU A 54 -11.76 -5.22 7.54
C LEU A 54 -10.64 -4.18 7.58
N ALA A 55 -9.50 -4.56 8.16
CA ALA A 55 -8.30 -3.72 8.26
C ALA A 55 -7.07 -4.45 7.70
N SER A 56 -7.22 -5.05 6.52
CA SER A 56 -6.25 -5.98 5.91
C SER A 56 -5.26 -5.33 4.94
N GLY A 57 -5.26 -4.01 4.83
CA GLY A 57 -4.40 -3.28 3.89
C GLY A 57 -5.01 -3.18 2.49
N GLY A 58 -4.14 -2.92 1.51
CA GLY A 58 -4.52 -2.65 0.13
C GLY A 58 -4.31 -3.84 -0.81
N PHE A 59 -4.15 -3.54 -2.10
CA PHE A 59 -4.04 -4.53 -3.18
C PHE A 59 -2.79 -4.35 -4.05
N THR A 60 -1.78 -3.63 -3.56
CA THR A 60 -0.57 -3.27 -4.34
C THR A 60 0.26 -4.47 -4.82
N ASN A 61 0.11 -5.64 -4.18
CA ASN A 61 0.73 -6.90 -4.58
C ASN A 61 -0.23 -7.86 -5.30
N ASP A 62 -1.46 -7.41 -5.60
CA ASP A 62 -2.40 -8.16 -6.41
C ASP A 62 -2.22 -7.80 -7.89
N SER A 63 -1.74 -8.74 -8.70
CA SER A 63 -1.39 -8.44 -10.09
C SER A 63 -2.57 -8.04 -10.98
N GLU A 64 -3.79 -8.48 -10.65
CA GLU A 64 -4.98 -8.16 -11.44
C GLU A 64 -5.51 -6.77 -11.07
N MET A 65 -5.72 -6.52 -9.78
CA MET A 65 -6.17 -5.22 -9.29
C MET A 65 -5.12 -4.13 -9.56
N ALA A 66 -3.82 -4.44 -9.41
CA ALA A 66 -2.76 -3.50 -9.73
C ALA A 66 -2.75 -3.12 -11.21
N ARG A 67 -2.98 -4.07 -12.14
CA ARG A 67 -3.10 -3.74 -13.57
C ARG A 67 -4.34 -2.92 -13.89
N ASN A 68 -5.45 -3.18 -13.19
CA ASN A 68 -6.72 -2.49 -13.44
C ASN A 68 -6.74 -1.07 -12.87
N TYR A 69 -6.03 -0.82 -11.76
CA TYR A 69 -6.16 0.44 -11.02
C TYR A 69 -4.86 1.22 -10.81
N LEU A 70 -3.68 0.59 -10.88
CA LEU A 70 -2.39 1.23 -10.55
C LEU A 70 -1.51 1.38 -11.79
N ARG A 71 -0.69 2.43 -11.85
CA ARG A 71 0.32 2.59 -12.92
C ARG A 71 1.66 1.95 -12.58
N LEU A 72 2.00 1.88 -11.30
CA LEU A 72 3.22 1.24 -10.80
C LEU A 72 2.91 0.41 -9.55
N PRO A 73 3.36 -0.85 -9.47
CA PRO A 73 3.22 -1.66 -8.26
C PRO A 73 4.23 -1.19 -7.21
N TRP A 74 3.73 -0.65 -6.09
CA TRP A 74 4.54 -0.25 -4.94
C TRP A 74 3.81 -0.63 -3.65
N GLY A 75 4.44 -1.42 -2.77
CA GLY A 75 3.85 -1.77 -1.48
C GLY A 75 4.31 -3.12 -0.91
N SER A 76 3.61 -3.59 0.11
CA SER A 76 3.95 -4.81 0.85
C SER A 76 3.50 -6.09 0.11
N PRO A 77 4.27 -7.19 0.18
CA PRO A 77 3.83 -8.50 -0.29
C PRO A 77 2.49 -8.97 0.31
N GLY A 78 2.12 -8.48 1.49
CA GLY A 78 0.85 -8.81 2.16
C GLY A 78 -0.38 -8.05 1.62
N ASN A 79 -0.20 -7.03 0.77
CA ASN A 79 -1.31 -6.25 0.22
C ASN A 79 -1.90 -6.95 -1.01
N THR A 80 -2.62 -8.04 -0.80
CA THR A 80 -3.22 -8.90 -1.82
C THR A 80 -4.67 -8.56 -2.15
N GLY A 81 -5.25 -7.51 -1.55
CA GLY A 81 -6.62 -7.08 -1.83
C GLY A 81 -7.70 -7.99 -1.24
N ASP A 82 -7.36 -8.93 -0.35
CA ASP A 82 -8.30 -9.91 0.19
C ASP A 82 -9.50 -9.26 0.89
N GLY A 83 -9.27 -8.28 1.77
CA GLY A 83 -10.34 -7.56 2.44
C GLY A 83 -11.27 -6.83 1.48
N ILE A 84 -10.70 -6.23 0.42
CA ILE A 84 -11.49 -5.54 -0.60
C ILE A 84 -12.41 -6.53 -1.29
N ARG A 85 -11.89 -7.68 -1.76
CA ARG A 85 -12.71 -8.73 -2.40
C ARG A 85 -13.77 -9.33 -1.47
N ILE A 86 -13.47 -9.46 -0.19
CA ILE A 86 -14.42 -9.94 0.82
C ILE A 86 -15.54 -8.93 1.02
N GLY A 87 -15.21 -7.63 1.12
CA GLY A 87 -16.17 -6.55 1.22
C GLY A 87 -17.03 -6.42 -0.04
N GLN A 88 -16.41 -6.55 -1.22
CA GLN A 88 -17.11 -6.47 -2.51
C GLN A 88 -18.24 -7.50 -2.67
N LYS A 89 -18.18 -8.63 -1.96
CA LYS A 89 -19.24 -9.64 -1.98
C LYS A 89 -20.53 -9.20 -1.28
N VAL A 90 -20.48 -8.12 -0.50
CA VAL A 90 -21.64 -7.58 0.23
C VAL A 90 -21.94 -6.12 -0.12
N CYS A 91 -21.06 -5.44 -0.86
CA CYS A 91 -21.22 -4.07 -1.32
C CYS A 91 -20.36 -3.84 -2.57
N ASP A 92 -20.95 -3.42 -3.69
CA ASP A 92 -20.21 -3.27 -4.96
C ASP A 92 -19.39 -1.97 -5.07
N ASP A 93 -19.53 -1.03 -4.12
CA ASP A 93 -18.91 0.28 -4.22
C ASP A 93 -17.43 0.29 -3.81
N LEU A 94 -16.57 0.69 -4.73
CA LEU A 94 -15.19 1.11 -4.46
C LEU A 94 -15.00 2.58 -4.84
N ALA A 95 -14.63 3.40 -3.86
CA ALA A 95 -14.31 4.80 -4.08
C ALA A 95 -12.80 4.99 -4.29
N HIS A 96 -12.44 5.70 -5.37
CA HIS A 96 -11.06 6.08 -5.71
C HIS A 96 -10.06 4.91 -5.78
N PRO A 97 -10.40 3.76 -6.40
CA PRO A 97 -9.49 2.60 -6.43
C PRO A 97 -8.21 2.91 -7.22
N ASP A 98 -8.23 3.89 -8.11
CA ASP A 98 -7.11 4.35 -8.91
C ASP A 98 -6.22 5.39 -8.21
N ASN A 99 -6.57 5.81 -6.98
CA ASN A 99 -5.80 6.79 -6.22
C ASN A 99 -4.87 6.11 -5.21
N TYR A 100 -3.57 6.28 -5.41
CA TYR A 100 -2.54 5.68 -4.55
C TYR A 100 -1.36 6.64 -4.38
N MET A 101 -0.62 6.47 -3.27
CA MET A 101 0.55 7.29 -2.98
C MET A 101 1.79 6.66 -3.60
N THR A 102 2.22 7.17 -4.75
CA THR A 102 3.54 6.86 -5.31
C THR A 102 4.64 7.59 -4.53
N MET A 103 5.77 6.93 -4.37
CA MET A 103 6.97 7.52 -3.78
C MET A 103 8.21 7.05 -4.55
N PRO A 104 9.24 7.90 -4.69
CA PRO A 104 10.57 7.48 -5.15
C PRO A 104 11.08 6.34 -4.30
N GLY A 105 11.51 5.26 -4.93
CA GLY A 105 12.03 4.12 -4.20
C GLY A 105 12.96 3.28 -5.03
N ILE A 106 13.83 2.56 -4.34
CA ILE A 106 14.77 1.62 -4.93
C ILE A 106 14.37 0.20 -4.57
N ARG A 107 14.54 -0.71 -5.53
CA ARG A 107 14.56 -2.13 -5.22
C ARG A 107 15.96 -2.48 -4.78
N ILE A 108 16.10 -3.10 -3.61
CA ILE A 108 17.40 -3.56 -3.09
C ILE A 108 17.39 -5.09 -3.14
N PRO A 109 17.94 -5.74 -4.18
CA PRO A 109 18.07 -7.20 -4.18
C PRO A 109 18.90 -7.68 -2.96
N PRO A 110 18.50 -8.78 -2.28
CA PRO A 110 17.40 -9.69 -2.60
C PRO A 110 16.05 -9.36 -1.93
N CYS A 111 15.86 -8.16 -1.38
CA CYS A 111 14.62 -7.78 -0.71
C CYS A 111 13.41 -7.82 -1.65
N GLU A 112 12.32 -8.41 -1.17
CA GLU A 112 11.06 -8.48 -1.90
C GLU A 112 10.37 -7.11 -1.97
N THR A 113 10.58 -6.26 -0.96
CA THR A 113 10.09 -4.89 -0.87
C THR A 113 11.06 -3.89 -1.48
N GLY A 114 10.51 -2.82 -2.04
CA GLY A 114 11.28 -1.60 -2.31
C GLY A 114 11.38 -0.75 -1.06
N GLU A 115 12.49 -0.02 -0.93
CA GLU A 115 12.67 0.99 0.11
C GLU A 115 12.41 2.37 -0.47
N TYR A 116 11.79 3.22 0.33
CA TYR A 116 11.80 4.66 0.04
C TYR A 116 13.27 5.11 0.04
N ALA A 117 13.64 5.89 -0.96
CA ALA A 117 15.02 6.34 -1.11
C ALA A 117 15.06 7.66 -1.86
N GLN A 118 15.31 8.73 -1.10
CA GLN A 118 15.50 10.07 -1.61
C GLN A 118 16.56 10.81 -0.77
N PRO A 119 17.43 11.64 -1.39
CA PRO A 119 18.29 12.54 -0.64
C PRO A 119 17.49 13.47 0.28
N GLN A 120 18.03 13.76 1.47
CA GLN A 120 17.38 14.65 2.44
C GLN A 120 17.43 16.13 2.06
N ASP A 121 18.45 16.53 1.31
CA ASP A 121 18.54 17.89 0.80
C ASP A 121 17.90 18.01 -0.60
N SER A 122 17.80 19.24 -1.10
CA SER A 122 17.27 19.51 -2.43
C SER A 122 18.34 19.49 -3.53
N ARG A 123 19.52 18.86 -3.30
CA ARG A 123 20.65 18.82 -4.26
C ARG A 123 20.62 17.54 -5.08
N PHE A 124 19.48 17.28 -5.70
CA PHE A 124 19.33 16.15 -6.61
C PHE A 124 18.43 16.54 -7.77
N ILE A 125 18.50 15.76 -8.85
CA ILE A 125 17.61 15.90 -10.00
C ILE A 125 17.05 14.53 -10.36
N TYR A 126 15.83 14.53 -10.91
CA TYR A 126 15.25 13.34 -11.51
C TYR A 126 15.53 13.28 -13.00
N VAL A 127 15.97 12.12 -13.46
CA VAL A 127 16.35 11.85 -14.84
C VAL A 127 15.58 10.64 -15.35
N GLY A 128 15.04 10.74 -16.58
CA GLY A 128 14.38 9.64 -17.26
C GLY A 128 15.37 8.69 -17.94
N ALA A 129 14.88 7.61 -18.54
CA ALA A 129 15.72 6.61 -19.20
C ALA A 129 16.53 7.16 -20.39
N ASP A 130 16.15 8.31 -20.93
CA ASP A 130 16.84 9.00 -22.03
C ASP A 130 17.94 9.96 -21.54
N GLY A 131 18.21 10.01 -20.24
CA GLY A 131 19.22 10.89 -19.65
C GLY A 131 18.77 12.35 -19.51
N ARG A 132 17.48 12.67 -19.72
CA ARG A 132 16.95 14.04 -19.59
C ARG A 132 16.15 14.23 -18.30
N ARG A 133 16.18 15.47 -17.78
CA ARG A 133 15.23 15.91 -16.74
C ARG A 133 13.83 15.97 -17.34
N PHE A 134 12.84 15.51 -16.58
CA PHE A 134 11.46 15.42 -17.07
C PHE A 134 10.44 16.16 -16.19
N CYS A 135 10.87 16.61 -15.01
CA CYS A 135 10.07 17.34 -14.04
C CYS A 135 10.89 18.43 -13.35
N ASP A 136 10.20 19.32 -12.66
CA ASP A 136 10.78 20.22 -11.67
C ASP A 136 10.76 19.52 -10.30
N ASP A 137 11.93 19.09 -9.83
CA ASP A 137 12.15 18.40 -8.55
C ASP A 137 11.92 19.27 -7.30
N SER A 138 11.68 20.58 -7.46
CA SER A 138 11.29 21.47 -6.36
C SER A 138 9.79 21.45 -6.05
N VAL A 139 8.97 20.82 -6.92
CA VAL A 139 7.51 20.81 -6.78
C VAL A 139 7.08 19.88 -5.65
N GLU A 140 6.26 20.41 -4.74
CA GLU A 140 5.70 19.66 -3.63
C GLU A 140 4.82 18.48 -4.12
N SER A 141 5.08 17.29 -3.58
CA SER A 141 4.24 16.11 -3.79
C SER A 141 3.00 16.16 -2.89
N ARG A 142 1.82 15.94 -3.49
CA ARG A 142 0.52 15.84 -2.84
C ARG A 142 0.00 14.42 -2.94
N HIS A 143 0.31 13.59 -1.94
CA HIS A 143 -0.10 12.18 -1.89
C HIS A 143 0.28 11.39 -3.16
N GLY A 144 1.55 11.53 -3.58
CA GLY A 144 2.08 10.86 -4.77
C GLY A 144 1.74 11.57 -6.08
N LYS A 145 1.18 12.77 -6.05
CA LYS A 145 0.94 13.58 -7.26
C LYS A 145 1.72 14.87 -7.21
N THR A 146 2.35 15.25 -8.31
CA THR A 146 3.03 16.55 -8.45
C THR A 146 2.36 17.36 -9.54
N ALA A 147 2.35 18.69 -9.39
CA ALA A 147 1.87 19.57 -10.44
C ALA A 147 2.85 19.53 -11.62
N GLN A 148 2.43 18.96 -12.75
CA GLN A 148 3.23 18.86 -13.97
C GLN A 148 2.37 19.28 -15.16
N ARG A 149 2.89 20.18 -16.00
CA ARG A 149 2.26 20.56 -17.29
C ARG A 149 0.78 21.00 -17.17
N GLY A 150 0.39 21.59 -16.05
CA GLY A 150 -0.98 22.05 -15.79
C GLY A 150 -1.93 21.00 -15.20
N SER A 151 -1.45 19.79 -14.90
CA SER A 151 -2.20 18.71 -14.24
C SER A 151 -1.50 18.22 -12.97
N PHE A 152 -2.24 17.52 -12.11
CA PHE A 152 -1.67 16.78 -10.98
C PHE A 152 -1.54 15.31 -11.37
N ASP A 153 -0.34 14.90 -11.74
CA ASP A 153 -0.05 13.55 -12.21
C ASP A 153 0.76 12.77 -11.18
N PHE A 154 0.61 11.43 -11.22
CA PHE A 154 1.37 10.53 -10.36
C PHE A 154 2.87 10.67 -10.58
N PHE A 155 3.60 10.73 -9.47
CA PHE A 155 5.05 10.88 -9.45
C PHE A 155 5.69 10.01 -8.36
N PRO A 156 6.64 9.11 -8.72
CA PRO A 156 7.02 8.73 -10.08
C PRO A 156 5.89 8.01 -10.83
N GLY A 157 5.83 8.21 -12.15
CA GLY A 157 4.91 7.51 -13.05
C GLY A 157 5.56 6.39 -13.88
N PHE A 158 6.88 6.32 -13.89
CA PHE A 158 7.70 5.36 -14.63
C PHE A 158 9.07 5.21 -13.93
N PRO A 159 9.88 4.19 -14.27
CA PRO A 159 11.24 4.06 -13.73
C PRO A 159 12.10 5.30 -14.02
N MET A 160 12.75 5.82 -13.00
CA MET A 160 13.56 7.04 -13.06
C MET A 160 14.84 6.90 -12.23
N TRP A 161 15.76 7.84 -12.41
CA TRP A 161 17.01 7.93 -11.65
C TRP A 161 17.06 9.22 -10.87
N THR A 162 17.47 9.12 -9.60
CA THR A 162 17.82 10.27 -8.77
C THR A 162 19.33 10.47 -8.89
N ILE A 163 19.74 11.64 -9.37
CA ILE A 163 21.15 12.01 -9.54
C ILE A 163 21.48 13.09 -8.51
N PHE A 164 22.53 12.87 -7.72
CA PHE A 164 23.07 13.80 -6.73
C PHE A 164 24.59 13.65 -6.70
N ASP A 165 25.28 14.64 -6.15
CA ASP A 165 26.74 14.65 -6.02
C ASP A 165 27.19 14.23 -4.60
N GLU A 166 28.50 14.30 -4.36
CA GLU A 166 29.08 13.94 -3.07
C GLU A 166 28.62 14.88 -1.94
N ASP A 167 28.38 16.16 -2.24
CA ASP A 167 27.88 17.12 -1.26
C ASP A 167 26.45 16.75 -0.83
N GLY A 168 25.58 16.38 -1.78
CA GLY A 168 24.24 15.86 -1.49
C GLY A 168 24.27 14.54 -0.70
N ARG A 169 25.21 13.63 -1.03
CA ARG A 169 25.41 12.38 -0.29
C ARG A 169 25.86 12.63 1.15
N ALA A 170 26.72 13.63 1.38
CA ALA A 170 27.27 13.95 2.68
C ALA A 170 26.29 14.75 3.57
N ALA A 171 25.29 15.41 2.98
CA ALA A 171 24.31 16.22 3.70
C ALA A 171 23.37 15.41 4.62
N GLY A 172 23.20 14.11 4.36
CA GLY A 172 22.37 13.25 5.19
C GLY A 172 22.18 11.85 4.60
N PRO A 173 21.51 10.93 5.33
CA PRO A 173 21.16 9.62 4.78
C PRO A 173 20.14 9.76 3.65
N LEU A 174 20.10 8.77 2.76
CA LEU A 174 18.94 8.56 1.91
C LEU A 174 17.78 8.11 2.81
N VAL A 175 16.64 8.81 2.72
CA VAL A 175 15.42 8.47 3.46
C VAL A 175 14.49 7.64 2.62
#